data_AF-A0A7W2Y5M3-F1
#
_entry.id   AF-A0A7W2Y5M3-F1
#
_cell.length_a   1.000
_cell.length_b   1.000
_cell.length_c   1.000
_cell.angle_alpha   90.00
_cell.angle_beta   90.00
_cell.angle_gamma   90.00
#
_symmetry.space_group_name_H-M   'P 1'
#
loop_
_entity.id
_entity.type
_entity.pdbx_description
1 polymer ?
#
loop_
_entity_poly.entity_id
_entity_poly.type
_entity_poly.pdbx_seq_one_letter_code
_entity_poly.pdbx_strand_id
1 'polypeptide(L)' 'MNENTSKNINAIEVMHRLDISESTLRRRIGQAIIPKPCYVGNKRYWNEDEIFIHMGW' A
#
# COMPACT_ATOMS: atom_id res chain seq x y z
N MET A 1 14.18 7.45 -20.62
CA MET A 1 14.05 6.25 -19.76
C MET A 1 13.26 6.69 -18.54
N ASN A 2 12.02 6.24 -18.36
CA ASN A 2 11.31 6.29 -17.09
C ASN A 2 10.57 4.95 -16.98
N GLU A 3 11.29 3.93 -16.50
CA GLU A 3 10.66 2.68 -16.06
C GLU A 3 9.91 2.96 -14.76
N ASN A 4 8.70 3.53 -14.86
CA ASN A 4 7.72 3.44 -13.78
C ASN A 4 7.21 2.00 -13.76
N THR A 5 8.02 1.08 -13.27
CA THR A 5 7.55 -0.24 -12.85
C THR A 5 6.77 -0.05 -11.57
N SER A 6 5.47 0.25 -11.69
CA SER A 6 4.55 0.23 -10.56
C SER A 6 4.66 -1.12 -9.87
N LYS A 7 5.23 -1.10 -8.66
CA LYS A 7 5.56 -2.32 -7.93
C LYS A 7 4.38 -2.69 -7.06
N ASN A 8 3.89 -3.92 -7.23
CA ASN A 8 2.91 -4.49 -6.31
C ASN A 8 3.63 -4.96 -5.05
N ILE A 9 3.31 -4.36 -3.91
CA ILE A 9 3.87 -4.67 -2.61
C ILE A 9 2.81 -5.32 -1.70
N ASN A 10 3.24 -6.25 -0.86
CA ASN A 10 2.34 -6.97 0.05
C ASN A 10 2.13 -6.19 1.37
N ALA A 11 1.23 -6.67 2.22
CA ALA A 11 0.91 -5.99 3.49
C ALA A 11 2.13 -5.76 4.41
N ILE A 12 3.08 -6.69 4.45
CA ILE A 12 4.30 -6.58 5.27
C ILE A 12 5.17 -5.44 4.71
N GLU A 13 5.37 -5.41 3.40
CA GLU A 13 6.13 -4.34 2.75
C GLU A 13 5.49 -2.97 2.99
N VAL A 14 4.17 -2.85 2.85
CA VAL A 14 3.45 -1.60 3.15
C VAL A 14 3.70 -1.13 4.59
N MET A 15 3.57 -2.05 5.57
CA MET A 15 3.80 -1.74 6.97
C MET A 15 5.23 -1.27 7.24
N HIS A 16 6.23 -1.94 6.65
CA HIS A 16 7.63 -1.56 6.80
C HIS A 16 7.96 -0.22 6.13
N ARG A 17 7.42 0.04 4.94
CA ARG A 17 7.68 1.29 4.20
C ARG A 17 7.10 2.51 4.88
N LEU A 18 5.94 2.36 5.51
CA LEU A 18 5.23 3.44 6.17
C LEU A 18 5.54 3.54 7.67
N ASP A 19 6.34 2.60 8.20
CA ASP A 19 6.62 2.44 9.63
C ASP A 19 5.33 2.41 10.48
N ILE A 20 4.40 1.53 10.10
CA ILE A 20 3.09 1.39 10.77
C ILE A 20 2.79 -0.06 11.16
N SER A 21 1.99 -0.21 12.22
CA SER A 21 1.43 -1.50 12.63
C SER A 21 0.29 -1.97 11.72
N GLU A 22 -0.05 -3.26 11.79
CA GLU A 22 -1.19 -3.83 11.02
C GLU A 22 -2.52 -3.17 11.39
N SER A 23 -2.74 -2.88 12.67
CA SER A 23 -3.95 -2.18 13.13
C SER A 23 -4.04 -0.77 12.54
N THR A 24 -2.91 -0.07 12.45
CA THR A 24 -2.82 1.25 11.81
C THR A 24 -3.06 1.16 10.31
N LEU A 25 -2.49 0.17 9.63
CA LEU A 25 -2.75 -0.09 8.20
C LEU A 25 -4.25 -0.30 7.94
N ARG A 26 -4.90 -1.18 8.72
CA ARG A 26 -6.35 -1.42 8.61
C ARG A 26 -7.17 -0.16 8.86
N ARG A 27 -6.82 0.63 9.87
CA ARG A 27 -7.49 1.91 10.18
C ARG A 27 -7.35 2.89 9.01
N ARG A 28 -6.15 3.05 8.46
CA ARG A 28 -5.88 3.97 7.33
C ARG A 28 -6.59 3.54 6.04
N ILE A 29 -6.75 2.23 5.81
CA ILE A 29 -7.59 1.72 4.72
C ILE A 29 -9.06 2.09 4.94
N GLY A 30 -9.57 1.93 6.18
CA GLY A 30 -10.94 2.34 6.54
C GLY A 30 -11.19 3.85 6.42
N GLN A 31 -10.15 4.67 6.63
CA GLN A 31 -10.17 6.11 6.47
C GLN A 31 -9.95 6.58 5.02
N ALA A 32 -9.81 5.65 4.06
CA ALA A 32 -9.47 5.94 2.66
C ALA A 32 -8.16 6.73 2.47
N ILE A 33 -7.23 6.66 3.43
CA ILE A 33 -5.87 7.24 3.33
C ILE A 33 -4.97 6.31 2.53
N ILE A 34 -5.07 4.99 2.78
CA ILE A 34 -4.39 3.96 1.99
C ILE A 34 -5.44 3.30 1.09
N PRO A 35 -5.18 3.13 -0.22
CA PRO A 35 -6.12 2.49 -1.12
C PRO A 35 -6.45 1.05 -0.67
N LYS A 36 -7.60 0.55 -1.11
CA LYS A 36 -7.98 -0.84 -0.84
C LYS A 36 -7.01 -1.78 -1.56
N PRO A 37 -6.60 -2.90 -0.95
CA PRO A 37 -5.74 -3.87 -1.62
C PRO A 37 -6.44 -4.54 -2.81
N CYS A 38 -5.64 -4.87 -3.81
CA CYS A 38 -5.98 -5.91 -4.77
C CYS A 38 -5.73 -7.29 -4.15
N TYR A 39 -6.61 -8.24 -4.46
CA TYR A 39 -6.50 -9.61 -3.99
C TYR A 39 -5.98 -10.51 -5.12
N VAL A 40 -4.88 -11.20 -4.87
CA VAL A 40 -4.35 -12.24 -5.77
C VAL A 40 -4.31 -13.54 -4.99
N GLY A 41 -5.33 -14.39 -5.22
CA GLY A 41 -5.63 -15.53 -4.35
C GLY A 41 -5.99 -15.05 -2.95
N ASN A 42 -5.37 -15.66 -1.92
CA ASN A 42 -5.58 -15.31 -0.51
C ASN A 42 -4.65 -14.19 0.00
N LYS A 43 -3.88 -13.54 -0.88
CA LYS A 43 -2.91 -12.52 -0.52
C LYS A 43 -3.36 -11.13 -0.98
N ARG A 44 -3.01 -10.13 -0.16
CA ARG A 44 -3.33 -8.71 -0.36
C ARG A 44 -2.10 -7.99 -0.90
N TYR A 45 -2.28 -7.25 -1.99
CA TYR A 45 -1.25 -6.45 -2.64
C TYR A 45 -1.74 -5.03 -2.87
N TRP A 46 -0.81 -4.09 -2.88
CA TRP A 46 -1.04 -2.69 -3.18
C TRP A 46 -0.05 -2.23 -4.23
N ASN A 47 -0.49 -1.29 -5.07
CA ASN A 47 0.43 -0.55 -5.90
C ASN A 47 1.18 0.45 -5.02
N GLU A 48 2.50 0.35 -5.01
CA GLU A 48 3.38 1.22 -4.23
C GLU A 48 3.14 2.70 -4.58
N ASP A 49 3.05 3.04 -5.86
CA ASP A 49 2.87 4.43 -6.33
C ASP A 49 1.56 5.03 -5.81
N GLU A 50 0.46 4.26 -5.83
CA GLU A 50 -0.84 4.73 -5.35
C GLU A 50 -0.83 5.04 -3.85
N ILE A 51 -0.08 4.29 -3.06
CA ILE A 51 0.07 4.54 -1.62
C ILE A 51 0.81 5.86 -1.39
N PHE A 52 1.91 6.11 -2.11
CA PHE A 52 2.74 7.30 -1.89
C PHE A 52 2.12 8.56 -2.48
N ILE A 53 1.43 8.49 -3.62
CA ILE A 53 0.68 9.62 -4.20
C ILE A 53 -0.37 10.14 -3.19
N HIS A 54 -1.05 9.24 -2.48
CA HIS A 54 -2.05 9.63 -1.47
C HIS A 54 -1.45 10.22 -0.18
N MET A 55 -0.14 10.06 0.03
CA MET A 55 0.55 10.57 1.23
C MET A 55 1.14 11.97 1.04
N GLY A 56 1.03 12.57 -0.16
CA GLY A 56 1.44 13.96 -0.40
C GLY A 56 2.95 14.21 -0.36
N TRP A 57 3.75 13.25 -0.85
CA TRP A 57 5.19 13.39 -1.04
C TRP A 57 5.55 13.59 -2.51
#